data_AF-A0A7S0EPY7-F1
#
_entry.id   AF-A0A7S0EPY7-F1
#
_cell.length_a   1.000
_cell.length_b   1.000
_cell.length_c   1.000
_cell.angle_alpha   90.00
_cell.angle_beta   90.00
_cell.angle_gamma   90.00
#
_symmetry.space_group_name_H-M   'P 1'
#
loop_
_entity.id
_entity.type
_entity.pdbx_description
1 polymer ?
#
loop_
_entity_poly.entity_id
_entity_poly.type
_entity_poly.pdbx_seq_one_letter_code
_entity_poly.pdbx_strand_id
1 'polypeptide(L)'
;MEVEVCEESVHHMLANLPQICREDKGFWERLRDLEFIPTASGKLARAQDLYDPSVEELQDLLEGGEFYPAKSFTKPELIGILLRLGLRTSLDRSGVVQVAYSISRSDSSMDLNEVIHRAKKLVLFLSKNPGLLWEQ
;
A
#
# COMPACT_ATOMS: atom_id res chain seq x y z
N MET A 1 -16.82 -4.78 -16.72
CA MET A 1 -17.35 -3.48 -17.17
C MET A 1 -17.46 -2.46 -16.04
N GLU A 2 -17.99 -2.78 -14.84
CA GLU A 2 -18.12 -1.77 -13.77
C GLU A 2 -16.80 -1.28 -13.16
N VAL A 3 -15.78 -2.16 -13.03
CA VAL A 3 -14.48 -1.78 -12.43
C VAL A 3 -13.63 -0.90 -13.36
N GLU A 4 -13.64 -1.16 -14.67
CA GLU A 4 -12.88 -0.38 -15.67
C GLU A 4 -13.35 1.08 -15.78
N VAL A 5 -14.67 1.32 -15.66
CA VAL A 5 -15.24 2.67 -15.69
C VAL A 5 -14.83 3.49 -14.45
N CYS A 6 -14.50 2.83 -13.34
CA CYS A 6 -14.03 3.48 -12.12
C CYS A 6 -12.57 3.94 -12.24
N GLU A 7 -11.66 3.13 -12.79
CA GLU A 7 -10.24 3.47 -12.83
C GLU A 7 -9.95 4.72 -13.68
N GLU A 8 -10.57 4.82 -14.86
CA GLU A 8 -10.39 5.99 -15.74
C GLU A 8 -10.86 7.29 -15.07
N SER A 9 -11.98 7.22 -14.35
CA SER A 9 -12.52 8.36 -13.59
C SER A 9 -11.57 8.79 -12.47
N VAL A 10 -11.00 7.83 -11.74
CA VAL A 10 -10.03 8.09 -10.67
C VAL A 10 -8.74 8.67 -11.26
N HIS A 11 -8.25 8.14 -12.37
CA HIS A 11 -7.09 8.69 -13.09
C HIS A 11 -7.30 10.15 -13.48
N HIS A 12 -8.43 10.44 -14.13
CA HIS A 12 -8.76 11.79 -14.56
C HIS A 12 -8.87 12.75 -13.36
N MET A 13 -9.50 12.31 -12.27
CA MET A 13 -9.58 13.09 -11.03
C MET A 13 -8.19 13.36 -10.44
N LEU A 14 -7.31 12.36 -10.33
CA LEU A 14 -5.95 12.53 -9.81
C LEU A 14 -5.11 13.48 -10.67
N ALA A 15 -5.22 13.37 -12.00
CA ALA A 15 -4.52 14.26 -12.93
C ALA A 15 -4.94 15.74 -12.78
N ASN A 16 -6.22 15.99 -12.46
CA ASN A 16 -6.77 17.33 -12.27
C ASN A 16 -6.81 17.79 -10.81
N LEU A 17 -6.31 16.97 -9.88
CA LEU A 17 -6.37 17.22 -8.44
C LEU A 17 -5.84 18.61 -8.02
N PRO A 18 -4.73 19.13 -8.58
CA PRO A 18 -4.27 20.49 -8.25
C PRO A 18 -5.24 21.60 -8.64
N GLN A 19 -6.06 21.41 -9.68
CA GLN A 19 -7.11 22.36 -10.02
C GLN A 19 -8.31 22.22 -9.08
N ILE A 20 -8.76 20.99 -8.82
CA ILE A 20 -9.89 20.73 -7.93
C ILE A 20 -9.62 21.29 -6.53
N CYS A 21 -8.40 21.12 -6.00
CA CYS A 21 -8.03 21.65 -4.69
C CYS A 21 -7.91 23.18 -4.64
N ARG A 22 -7.76 23.86 -5.79
CA ARG A 22 -7.81 25.33 -5.86
C ARG A 22 -9.25 25.84 -5.73
N GLU A 23 -10.20 25.11 -6.30
CA GLU A 23 -11.63 25.44 -6.27
C GLU A 23 -12.27 25.05 -4.94
N ASP A 24 -11.88 23.91 -4.38
CA ASP A 24 -12.34 23.41 -3.08
C ASP A 24 -11.15 23.01 -2.21
N LYS A 25 -10.81 23.89 -1.27
CA LYS A 25 -9.67 23.70 -0.36
C LYS A 25 -9.80 22.49 0.55
N GLY A 26 -11.01 22.01 0.82
CA GLY A 26 -11.27 20.86 1.67
C GLY A 26 -11.37 19.54 0.90
N PHE A 27 -11.26 19.58 -0.45
CA PHE A 27 -11.37 18.39 -1.28
C PHE A 27 -10.26 17.38 -0.96
N TRP A 28 -9.05 17.86 -0.70
CA TRP A 28 -7.89 17.02 -0.41
C TRP A 28 -8.10 16.17 0.84
N GLU A 29 -8.56 16.78 1.92
CA GLU A 29 -8.83 16.11 3.20
C GLU A 29 -9.93 15.07 3.05
N ARG A 30 -11.02 15.40 2.37
CA ARG A 30 -12.11 14.43 2.11
C ARG A 30 -11.63 13.28 1.24
N LEU A 31 -10.77 13.55 0.26
CA LEU A 31 -10.22 12.53 -0.63
C LEU A 31 -9.29 11.58 0.14
N ARG A 32 -8.49 12.09 1.09
CA ARG A 32 -7.60 11.28 1.93
C ARG A 32 -8.34 10.19 2.71
N ASP A 33 -9.55 10.48 3.19
CA ASP A 33 -10.35 9.56 3.99
C ASP A 33 -11.28 8.65 3.17
N LEU A 34 -11.32 8.81 1.84
CA LEU A 34 -12.20 8.06 0.96
C LEU A 34 -11.54 6.78 0.44
N GLU A 35 -12.30 5.69 0.39
CA GLU A 35 -11.89 4.48 -0.31
C GLU A 35 -12.20 4.63 -1.80
N PHE A 36 -11.20 5.05 -2.58
CA PHE A 36 -11.37 5.30 -4.01
C PHE A 36 -10.22 4.76 -4.86
N ILE A 37 -9.14 4.26 -4.26
CA ILE A 37 -7.98 3.74 -4.98
C ILE A 37 -8.20 2.26 -5.24
N PRO A 38 -8.27 1.83 -6.51
CA PRO A 38 -8.29 0.42 -6.85
C PRO A 38 -7.02 -0.27 -6.37
N THR A 39 -7.17 -1.41 -5.72
CA THR A 39 -6.06 -2.29 -5.33
C THR A 39 -5.86 -3.36 -6.39
N ALA A 40 -4.71 -4.04 -6.39
CA ALA A 40 -4.48 -5.13 -7.33
C ALA A 40 -5.38 -6.37 -7.07
N SER A 41 -6.13 -6.42 -5.96
CA SER A 41 -7.21 -7.40 -5.72
C SER A 41 -8.58 -6.96 -6.25
N GLY A 42 -8.70 -5.75 -6.81
CA GLY A 42 -9.95 -5.20 -7.35
C GLY A 42 -10.86 -4.51 -6.33
N LYS A 43 -10.45 -4.43 -5.06
CA LYS A 43 -11.16 -3.66 -4.03
C LYS A 43 -10.72 -2.20 -4.03
N LEU A 44 -11.56 -1.30 -3.50
CA LEU A 44 -11.16 0.08 -3.24
C LEU A 44 -10.56 0.21 -1.85
N ALA A 45 -9.59 1.11 -1.70
CA ALA A 45 -8.94 1.41 -0.43
C ALA A 45 -8.59 2.91 -0.35
N ARG A 46 -8.25 3.36 0.86
CA ARG A 46 -7.65 4.69 1.08
C ARG A 46 -6.16 4.61 0.81
N ALA A 47 -5.53 5.74 0.47
CA ALA A 47 -4.09 5.77 0.22
C ALA A 47 -3.29 5.31 1.44
N GLN A 48 -3.72 5.75 2.63
CA GLN A 48 -3.06 5.44 3.91
C GLN A 48 -3.15 3.98 4.34
N ASP A 49 -4.03 3.19 3.73
CA ASP A 49 -4.18 1.76 4.03
C ASP A 49 -3.31 0.91 3.08
N LEU A 50 -2.68 1.54 2.08
CA LEU A 50 -1.85 0.89 1.07
C LEU A 50 -0.37 1.22 1.24
N TYR A 51 0.47 0.38 0.64
CA TYR A 51 1.91 0.51 0.63
C TYR A 51 2.45 0.98 -0.72
N ASP A 52 3.59 1.65 -0.69
CA ASP A 52 4.30 2.11 -1.88
C ASP A 52 4.91 0.92 -2.62
N PRO A 53 4.43 0.60 -3.84
CA PRO A 53 4.95 -0.51 -4.63
C PRO A 53 6.39 -0.27 -5.11
N SER A 54 6.95 0.94 -5.02
CA SER A 54 8.35 1.18 -5.38
C SER A 54 9.35 0.75 -4.29
N VAL A 55 8.86 0.45 -3.07
CA VAL A 55 9.71 0.03 -1.96
C VAL A 55 9.91 -1.50 -1.99
N GLU A 56 11.05 -1.92 -2.54
CA GLU A 56 11.43 -3.35 -2.68
C GLU A 56 11.34 -4.11 -1.35
N GLU A 57 11.81 -3.51 -0.24
CA GLU A 57 11.74 -4.15 1.08
C GLU A 57 10.31 -4.47 1.52
N LEU A 58 9.32 -3.67 1.11
CA LEU A 58 7.91 -3.98 1.38
C LEU A 58 7.39 -5.10 0.49
N GLN A 59 7.77 -5.13 -0.79
CA GLN A 59 7.40 -6.22 -1.70
C GLN A 59 7.93 -7.57 -1.22
N ASP A 60 9.14 -7.59 -0.65
CA ASP A 60 9.73 -8.79 -0.07
C ASP A 60 9.03 -9.27 1.20
N LEU A 61 8.23 -8.41 1.85
CA LEU A 61 7.59 -8.69 3.14
C LEU A 61 6.10 -9.00 2.98
N LEU A 62 5.40 -8.34 2.07
CA LEU A 62 3.95 -8.40 1.94
C LEU A 62 3.54 -9.29 0.76
N GLU A 63 2.65 -10.24 1.01
CA GLU A 63 2.06 -11.09 -0.03
C GLU A 63 0.96 -10.33 -0.80
N GLY A 64 1.38 -9.55 -1.80
CA GLY A 64 0.63 -9.27 -3.02
C GLY A 64 -0.70 -8.49 -2.95
N GLY A 65 -1.00 -7.79 -4.06
CA GLY A 65 -2.34 -7.44 -4.48
C GLY A 65 -3.08 -6.37 -3.68
N GLU A 66 -3.69 -6.76 -2.57
CA GLU A 66 -4.61 -5.93 -1.79
C GLU A 66 -3.91 -4.85 -0.97
N PHE A 67 -2.63 -5.06 -0.66
CA PHE A 67 -1.77 -4.12 0.05
C PHE A 67 -1.24 -2.98 -0.84
N TYR A 68 -1.46 -3.07 -2.15
CA TYR A 68 -0.87 -2.16 -3.13
C TYR A 68 -1.93 -1.56 -4.05
N PRO A 69 -1.69 -0.35 -4.58
CA PRO A 69 -2.49 0.17 -5.67
C PRO A 69 -2.47 -0.78 -6.88
N ALA A 70 -3.57 -0.79 -7.64
CA ALA A 70 -3.65 -1.51 -8.90
C ALA A 70 -2.55 -1.03 -9.86
N LYS A 71 -2.12 -1.91 -10.78
CA LYS A 71 -1.00 -1.66 -11.69
C LYS A 71 -1.16 -0.39 -12.53
N SER A 72 -2.39 0.01 -12.84
CA SER A 72 -2.72 1.27 -13.53
C SER A 72 -2.26 2.51 -12.74
N PHE A 73 -2.22 2.43 -11.41
CA PHE A 73 -1.86 3.50 -10.48
C PHE A 73 -0.39 3.50 -10.04
N THR A 74 0.46 2.63 -10.61
CA THR A 74 1.89 2.53 -10.21
C THR A 74 2.82 3.42 -11.03
N LYS A 75 2.29 4.31 -11.86
CA LYS A 75 3.12 5.29 -12.60
C LYS A 75 3.73 6.31 -11.63
N PRO A 76 4.98 6.77 -11.83
CA PRO A 76 5.66 7.66 -10.88
C PRO A 76 4.87 8.91 -10.50
N GLU A 77 4.18 9.54 -11.46
CA GLU A 77 3.36 10.72 -11.24
C GLU A 77 2.16 10.46 -10.31
N LEU A 78 1.55 9.27 -10.41
CA LEU A 78 0.42 8.87 -9.57
C LEU A 78 0.91 8.45 -8.19
N ILE A 79 2.00 7.69 -8.11
CA ILE A 79 2.65 7.36 -6.83
C ILE A 79 3.00 8.63 -6.06
N GLY A 80 3.54 9.66 -6.73
CA GLY A 80 3.79 10.96 -6.09
C GLY A 80 2.54 11.61 -5.48
N ILE A 81 1.38 11.47 -6.12
CA ILE A 81 0.10 11.95 -5.57
C ILE A 81 -0.36 11.07 -4.40
N LEU A 82 -0.32 9.74 -4.55
CA LEU A 82 -0.74 8.80 -3.53
C LEU A 82 0.11 8.90 -2.25
N LEU A 83 1.41 9.13 -2.37
CA LEU A 83 2.31 9.43 -1.24
C LEU A 83 1.85 10.65 -0.45
N ARG A 84 1.45 11.72 -1.13
CA ARG A 84 0.91 12.93 -0.46
C ARG A 84 -0.45 12.65 0.20
N LEU A 85 -1.23 11.73 -0.37
CA LEU A 85 -2.51 11.32 0.21
C LEU A 85 -2.32 10.41 1.43
N GLY A 86 -1.21 9.69 1.54
CA GLY A 86 -0.85 8.94 2.75
C GLY A 86 -0.23 7.57 2.50
N LEU A 87 0.11 7.22 1.25
CA LEU A 87 0.70 5.92 0.92
C LEU A 87 1.89 5.59 1.82
N ARG A 88 1.87 4.39 2.39
CA ARG A 88 2.84 3.98 3.40
C ARG A 88 4.13 3.51 2.76
N THR A 89 5.25 4.04 3.22
CA THR A 89 6.59 3.68 2.72
C THR A 89 7.36 2.75 3.67
N SER A 90 6.75 2.37 4.81
CA SER A 90 7.32 1.44 5.77
C SER A 90 6.23 0.74 6.59
N LEU A 91 6.56 -0.39 7.21
CA LEU A 91 5.70 -1.06 8.17
C LEU A 91 5.70 -0.32 9.51
N ASP A 92 4.53 -0.23 10.11
CA ASP A 92 4.38 0.07 11.53
C ASP A 92 4.30 -1.24 12.33
N ARG A 93 4.11 -1.15 13.64
CA ARG A 93 4.01 -2.33 14.51
C ARG A 93 2.90 -3.28 14.09
N SER A 94 1.73 -2.74 13.73
CA SER A 94 0.60 -3.54 13.27
C SER A 94 0.95 -4.30 11.98
N GLY A 95 1.59 -3.63 11.02
CA GLY A 95 2.05 -4.24 9.78
C GLY A 95 3.09 -5.34 10.01
N VAL A 96 4.05 -5.13 10.92
CA VAL A 96 5.02 -6.18 11.32
C VAL A 96 4.29 -7.40 11.86
N VAL A 97 3.33 -7.22 12.77
CA VAL A 97 2.55 -8.32 13.36
C VAL A 97 1.74 -9.04 12.29
N GLN A 98 1.12 -8.32 11.35
CA GLN A 98 0.37 -8.92 10.24
C GLN A 98 1.27 -9.76 9.34
N VAL A 99 2.46 -9.27 8.99
CA VAL A 99 3.44 -10.03 8.19
C VAL A 99 3.90 -11.28 8.94
N ALA A 100 4.29 -11.15 10.22
CA ALA A 100 4.69 -12.28 11.04
C ALA A 100 3.58 -13.35 11.13
N TYR A 101 2.33 -12.91 11.30
CA TYR A 101 1.17 -13.78 11.35
C TYR A 101 0.91 -14.49 10.01
N SER A 102 0.97 -13.77 8.88
CA SER A 102 0.88 -14.34 7.52
C SER A 102 1.93 -15.44 7.32
N ILE A 103 3.20 -15.17 7.63
CA ILE A 103 4.29 -16.15 7.54
C ILE A 103 4.04 -17.37 8.44
N SER A 104 3.53 -17.15 9.66
CA SER A 104 3.28 -18.25 10.61
C SER A 104 2.13 -19.18 10.18
N ARG A 105 1.21 -18.67 9.35
CA ARG A 105 0.05 -19.41 8.84
C ARG A 105 0.26 -19.96 7.44
N SER A 106 1.42 -19.76 6.85
CA SER A 106 1.76 -20.37 5.57
C SER A 106 1.62 -21.88 5.68
N ASP A 107 0.78 -22.46 4.81
CA ASP A 107 0.48 -23.88 4.82
C ASP A 107 1.49 -24.66 3.95
N SER A 108 1.35 -25.99 3.95
CA SER A 108 2.23 -26.88 3.17
C SER A 108 2.10 -26.73 1.65
N SER A 109 1.14 -25.93 1.15
CA SER A 109 0.98 -25.65 -0.28
C SER A 109 1.78 -24.42 -0.74
N MET A 110 2.25 -23.59 0.20
CA MET A 110 3.10 -22.44 -0.11
C MET A 110 4.55 -22.86 -0.35
N ASP A 111 5.26 -22.13 -1.21
CA ASP A 111 6.68 -22.37 -1.45
C ASP A 111 7.48 -22.07 -0.18
N LEU A 112 8.02 -23.12 0.44
CA LEU A 112 8.82 -23.01 1.65
C LEU A 112 10.01 -22.05 1.49
N ASN A 113 10.57 -21.91 0.28
CA ASN A 113 11.66 -20.96 0.03
C ASN A 113 11.18 -19.51 0.12
N GLU A 114 9.98 -19.22 -0.38
CA GLU A 114 9.36 -17.91 -0.29
C GLU A 114 9.05 -17.56 1.17
N VAL A 115 8.45 -18.49 1.92
CA VAL A 115 8.15 -18.31 3.36
C VAL A 115 9.43 -18.05 4.15
N ILE A 116 10.49 -18.84 3.92
CA ILE A 116 11.79 -18.64 4.57
C ILE A 116 12.42 -17.32 4.16
N HIS A 117 12.31 -16.94 2.88
CA HIS A 117 12.82 -15.66 2.39
C HIS A 117 12.14 -14.49 3.11
N ARG A 118 10.80 -14.47 3.12
CA ARG A 118 10.00 -13.45 3.82
C ARG A 118 10.33 -13.38 5.31
N ALA A 119 10.46 -14.53 5.98
CA ALA A 119 10.86 -14.59 7.40
C ALA A 119 12.23 -13.95 7.65
N LYS A 120 13.22 -14.24 6.80
CA LYS A 120 14.55 -13.62 6.88
C LYS A 120 14.49 -12.11 6.64
N LYS A 121 13.71 -11.68 5.65
CA LYS A 121 13.52 -10.25 5.35
C LYS A 121 12.84 -9.53 6.49
N LEU A 122 11.88 -10.15 7.18
CA LEU A 122 11.22 -9.58 8.36
C LEU A 122 12.19 -9.39 9.52
N VAL A 123 13.04 -10.39 9.80
CA VAL A 123 14.09 -10.27 10.83
C VAL A 123 15.07 -9.15 10.48
N LEU A 124 15.49 -9.06 9.20
CA LEU A 124 16.36 -8.00 8.73
C LEU A 124 15.71 -6.62 8.88
N PHE A 125 14.44 -6.49 8.49
CA PHE A 125 13.66 -5.25 8.66
C PHE A 125 13.60 -4.82 10.13
N LEU A 126 13.31 -5.75 11.05
CA LEU A 126 13.26 -5.46 12.49
C LEU A 126 14.62 -5.05 13.04
N SER A 127 15.71 -5.65 12.56
CA SER A 127 17.07 -5.28 12.98
C SER A 127 17.44 -3.84 12.60
N LYS A 128 16.92 -3.34 11.46
CA LYS A 128 17.07 -1.94 11.03
C LYS A 128 16.13 -0.98 11.74
N ASN A 129 15.01 -1.48 12.28
CA ASN A 129 13.93 -0.69 12.88
C ASN A 129 13.65 -1.09 14.33
N PRO A 130 14.64 -1.03 15.25
CA PRO A 130 14.49 -1.53 16.62
C PRO A 130 13.42 -0.78 17.44
N GLY A 131 13.07 0.45 17.06
CA GLY A 131 11.98 1.22 17.70
C GLY A 131 10.58 0.59 17.52
N LEU A 132 10.43 -0.38 16.61
CA LEU A 132 9.20 -1.16 16.46
C LEU A 132 9.06 -2.25 17.54
N LEU A 133 10.14 -2.59 18.25
CA LEU A 133 10.16 -3.69 19.25
C LEU A 133 9.94 -3.22 20.69
N TRP A 134 10.21 -1.96 21.02
CA TRP A 134 10.16 -1.46 22.40
C TRP A 134 9.22 -0.25 22.51
N GLU A 135 8.30 -0.25 23.47
CA GLU A 135 7.55 0.96 23.86
C GLU A 135 8.50 1.98 24.50
N GLN A 136 8.37 3.25 24.10
CA GLN A 136 8.87 4.38 24.90
C GLN A 136 7.73 4.94 25.72
#